data_AF-A0ABD0QVM7-F1
#
_entry.id   AF-A0ABD0QVM7-F1
#
_cell.length_a   1.000
_cell.length_b   1.000
_cell.length_c   1.000
_cell.angle_alpha   90.00
_cell.angle_beta   90.00
_cell.angle_gamma   90.00
#
_symmetry.space_group_name_H-M   'P 1'
#
loop_
_entity.id
_entity.type
_entity.pdbx_description
1 polymer ?
#
loop_
_entity_poly.entity_id
_entity_poly.type
_entity_poly.pdbx_seq_one_letter_code
_entity_poly.pdbx_strand_id
1 'polypeptide(L)' 'MEEEYRSPSEHAAAGHAMEVKGYIKEFTRHSNDVLLNLNELRHRDILTDATLLVGTAKLRAHCAVLIAC' A
#
# COMPACT_ATOMS: atom_id res chain seq x y z
N MET A 1 51.05 3.21 -44.11
CA MET A 1 50.51 2.34 -43.06
C MET A 1 50.46 3.21 -41.82
N GLU A 2 49.30 3.26 -41.15
CA GLU A 2 48.78 4.34 -40.29
C GLU A 2 47.85 5.31 -41.06
N GLU A 3 46.53 5.08 -40.97
CA GLU A 3 45.53 6.15 -40.96
C GLU A 3 44.29 5.66 -40.20
N GLU A 4 44.16 6.18 -38.98
CA GLU A 4 43.01 6.16 -38.09
C GLU A 4 41.84 6.90 -38.72
N TYR A 5 40.66 6.26 -38.88
CA TYR A 5 39.42 7.03 -39.05
C TYR A 5 38.14 6.29 -38.64
N ARG A 6 37.66 6.70 -37.45
CA ARG A 6 36.26 6.99 -37.06
C ARG A 6 35.24 5.85 -36.88
N SER A 7 34.86 5.66 -35.61
CA SER A 7 33.66 4.95 -35.15
C SER A 7 32.36 5.65 -35.57
N PRO A 8 31.35 4.87 -35.97
CA PRO A 8 29.99 5.03 -35.45
C PRO A 8 29.40 3.64 -35.13
N SER A 9 28.54 3.39 -34.15
CA SER A 9 27.75 4.19 -33.23
C SER A 9 27.15 3.19 -32.23
N GLU A 10 27.09 3.53 -30.95
CA GLU A 10 26.63 2.70 -29.82
C GLU A 10 25.12 2.38 -29.81
N HIS A 11 24.50 2.06 -30.94
CA HIS A 11 23.05 1.87 -31.04
C HIS A 11 22.69 0.57 -31.77
N ALA A 12 23.22 -0.56 -31.31
CA ALA A 12 22.82 -1.87 -31.82
C ALA A 12 22.51 -2.85 -30.67
N ALA A 13 21.49 -2.53 -29.90
CA ALA A 13 20.58 -3.49 -29.29
C ALA A 13 19.47 -2.71 -28.57
N ALA A 14 18.63 -2.01 -29.34
CA ALA A 14 17.32 -1.60 -28.84
C ALA A 14 16.48 -2.88 -28.64
N GLY A 15 16.74 -3.55 -27.51
CA GLY A 15 15.78 -4.47 -26.93
C GLY A 15 14.50 -3.67 -26.73
N HIS A 16 13.49 -3.94 -27.55
CA HIS A 16 12.15 -3.42 -27.34
C HIS A 16 11.58 -4.12 -26.10
N ALA A 17 12.07 -3.74 -24.93
CA ALA A 17 11.30 -3.90 -23.71
C ALA A 17 10.07 -3.03 -23.91
N MET A 18 8.94 -3.65 -24.31
CA MET A 18 7.65 -2.97 -24.28
C MET A 18 7.45 -2.48 -22.86
N GLU A 19 7.52 -1.16 -22.66
CA GLU A 19 7.20 -0.53 -21.40
C GLU A 19 5.72 -0.80 -21.11
N VAL A 20 5.45 -1.73 -20.19
CA VAL A 20 4.09 -2.00 -19.73
C VAL A 20 3.64 -0.79 -18.93
N LYS A 21 2.87 0.10 -19.57
CA LYS A 21 2.34 1.30 -18.93
C LYS A 21 1.24 0.89 -17.94
N GLY A 22 1.55 0.94 -16.65
CA GLY A 22 0.58 0.72 -15.56
C GLY A 22 -0.26 1.97 -15.28
N TYR A 23 -1.46 1.76 -14.72
CA TYR A 23 -2.32 2.83 -14.22
C TYR A 23 -2.59 2.63 -12.74
N ILE A 24 -2.61 3.72 -11.98
CA ILE A 24 -2.95 3.72 -10.55
C ILE A 24 -4.35 4.31 -10.41
N LYS A 25 -5.21 3.62 -9.66
CA LYS A 25 -6.51 4.15 -9.26
C LYS A 25 -6.48 4.45 -7.76
N GLU A 26 -6.54 5.73 -7.44
CA GLU A 26 -6.65 6.18 -6.06
C GLU A 26 -8.11 6.22 -5.61
N PHE A 27 -8.36 5.73 -4.39
CA PHE A 27 -9.67 5.75 -3.77
C PHE A 27 -9.63 6.65 -2.55
N THR A 28 -9.91 7.94 -2.75
CA THR A 28 -9.75 8.98 -1.72
C THR A 28 -10.64 8.79 -0.49
N ARG A 29 -11.77 8.09 -0.62
CA ARG A 29 -12.67 7.79 0.52
C ARG A 29 -12.43 6.42 1.17
N HIS A 30 -11.64 5.56 0.55
CA HIS A 30 -11.56 4.15 0.95
C HIS A 30 -11.09 3.98 2.40
N SER A 31 -10.12 4.79 2.84
CA SER A 31 -9.65 4.77 4.22
C SER A 31 -10.75 5.08 5.23
N ASN A 32 -11.61 6.06 4.93
CA ASN A 32 -12.76 6.40 5.77
C ASN A 32 -13.76 5.22 5.82
N ASP A 33 -14.10 4.65 4.67
CA ASP A 33 -15.02 3.50 4.58
C ASP A 33 -14.48 2.29 5.39
N VAL A 34 -13.17 2.03 5.34
CA VAL A 34 -12.50 0.97 6.12
C VAL A 34 -12.60 1.25 7.62
N LEU A 35 -12.30 2.47 8.07
CA LEU A 35 -12.39 2.84 9.48
C LEU A 35 -13.83 2.76 10.01
N LEU A 36 -14.81 3.19 9.21
CA LEU A 36 -16.21 3.06 9.56
C LEU A 36 -16.61 1.59 9.73
N ASN A 37 -16.21 0.73 8.80
CA ASN A 37 -16.47 -0.71 8.90
C ASN A 37 -15.83 -1.34 10.14
N LEU A 38 -14.58 -0.98 10.46
CA LEU A 38 -13.91 -1.48 11.67
C LEU A 38 -14.65 -1.03 12.93
N ASN A 39 -15.15 0.20 12.97
CA ASN A 39 -15.96 0.69 14.07
C ASN A 39 -17.30 -0.08 14.20
N GLU A 40 -17.97 -0.38 13.09
CA GLU A 40 -19.18 -1.22 13.10
C GLU A 40 -18.89 -2.64 13.62
N LEU A 41 -17.79 -3.25 13.19
CA LEU A 41 -17.36 -4.56 13.69
C LEU A 41 -17.07 -4.52 15.20
N ARG A 42 -16.43 -3.45 15.69
CA ARG A 42 -16.15 -3.24 17.12
C ARG A 42 -17.44 -3.17 17.93
N HIS A 43 -18.46 -2.45 17.47
CA HIS A 43 -19.75 -2.35 18.16
C HIS A 43 -20.52 -3.68 18.20
N ARG A 44 -20.23 -4.59 17.26
CA ARG A 44 -20.84 -5.93 17.19
C ARG A 44 -19.96 -7.01 17.83
N ASP A 45 -18.86 -6.64 18.47
CA ASP A 45 -17.84 -7.53 19.03
C ASP A 45 -17.19 -8.51 18.03
N ILE A 46 -17.24 -8.21 16.72
CA ILE A 46 -16.71 -9.07 15.66
C ILE A 46 -15.22 -8.80 15.44
N LEU A 47 -14.43 -9.88 15.40
CA LEU A 47 -12.97 -9.85 15.20
C LEU A 47 -12.22 -8.94 16.20
N THR A 48 -12.83 -8.67 17.35
CA THR A 48 -12.17 -7.93 18.44
C THR A 48 -11.22 -8.88 19.18
N ASP A 49 -9.94 -8.54 19.20
CA ASP A 49 -8.86 -9.34 19.79
C ASP A 49 -8.23 -8.66 21.00
N ALA A 50 -8.63 -7.43 21.33
CA ALA A 50 -8.21 -6.69 22.52
C ALA A 50 -9.39 -6.29 23.41
N THR A 51 -9.17 -6.29 24.73
CA THR A 51 -10.05 -5.67 25.72
C THR A 51 -9.26 -4.68 26.55
N LEU A 52 -9.63 -3.41 26.52
CA LEU A 52 -9.07 -2.41 27.42
C LEU A 52 -9.93 -2.34 28.68
N LEU A 53 -9.28 -2.41 29.84
CA LEU A 53 -9.92 -2.18 31.14
C LEU A 53 -9.64 -0.74 31.57
N VAL A 54 -10.69 0.07 31.69
CA VAL A 54 -10.58 1.48 32.09
C VAL A 54 -11.49 1.69 33.30
N GLY A 55 -10.89 1.70 34.50
CA GLY A 55 -11.64 1.62 35.75
C GLY A 55 -12.43 0.31 35.83
N THR A 56 -13.76 0.40 35.86
CA THR A 56 -14.67 -0.75 35.84
C THR A 56 -15.18 -1.11 34.43
N ALA A 57 -14.93 -0.25 33.43
CA ALA A 57 -15.41 -0.47 32.08
C ALA A 57 -14.49 -1.39 31.28
N LYS A 58 -15.09 -2.28 30.47
CA LYS A 58 -14.39 -3.13 29.50
C LYS A 58 -14.72 -2.66 28.09
N LEU A 59 -13.69 -2.30 27.32
CA LEU A 59 -13.84 -1.80 25.95
C LEU A 59 -13.21 -2.79 24.98
N ARG A 60 -14.02 -3.32 24.06
CA ARG A 60 -13.56 -4.24 23.01
C ARG A 60 -12.99 -3.45 21.83
N ALA A 61 -11.90 -3.93 21.25
CA ALA A 61 -11.18 -3.24 20.19
C ALA A 61 -10.38 -4.21 19.32
N HIS A 62 -9.84 -3.67 18.21
CA HIS A 62 -8.91 -4.34 17.31
C HIS A 62 -7.48 -3.90 17.64
N CYS A 63 -6.61 -4.84 17.97
CA CYS A 63 -5.23 -4.58 18.39
C CYS A 63 -4.45 -3.80 17.31
N ALA A 64 -4.60 -4.21 16.05
CA ALA A 64 -3.97 -3.54 14.92
C ALA A 64 -4.36 -2.05 14.81
N VAL A 65 -5.62 -1.71 15.10
CA VAL A 65 -6.09 -0.32 15.06
C VAL A 65 -5.52 0.48 16.22
N LEU A 66 -5.47 -0.09 17.43
CA LEU A 66 -4.88 0.57 18.60
C LEU A 66 -3.39 0.86 18.43
N ILE A 67 -2.65 -0.02 17.75
CA ILE A 67 -1.21 0.15 17.49
C ILE A 67 -0.96 1.17 16.38
N ALA A 68 -1.87 1.27 15.40
CA ALA A 68 -1.72 2.18 14.26
C ALA A 68 -2.05 3.65 14.58
N CYS A 69 -2.73 3.90 15.71
CA CYS A 69 -3.09 5.24 16.20
C CYS A 69 -2.09 5.73 17.25
#